data_AF-A0A2G6LXN9-F1
#
_entry.id   AF-A0A2G6LXN9-F1
#
_cell.length_a   1.000
_cell.length_b   1.000
_cell.length_c   1.000
_cell.angle_alpha   90.00
_cell.angle_beta   90.00
_cell.angle_gamma   90.00
#
_symmetry.space_group_name_H-M   'P 1'
#
loop_
_entity.id
_entity.type
_entity.pdbx_description
1 polymer ?
#
loop_
_entity_poly.entity_id
_entity_poly.type
_entity_poly.pdbx_seq_one_letter_code
_entity_poly.pdbx_strand_id
1 'polypeptide(L)' 'MRQKDWLRYYAQKFNSVEINSTYYGILKSETATAMADAVPDGFSFSVKLYLSMTHSRNSGKGE' A
#
# COMPACT_ATOMS: atom_id res chain seq x y z
N MET A 1 4.37 15.33 16.01
CA MET A 1 3.62 14.21 15.40
C MET A 1 4.59 13.07 15.16
N ARG A 2 4.29 11.83 15.57
CA ARG A 2 5.19 10.69 15.37
C ARG A 2 4.93 10.09 13.99
N GLN A 3 5.89 9.34 13.44
CA GLN A 3 5.77 8.73 12.11
C GLN A 3 4.51 7.86 11.97
N LYS A 4 4.14 7.11 13.01
CA LYS A 4 2.92 6.29 13.01
C LYS A 4 1.61 7.08 12.90
N ASP A 5 1.65 8.38 13.18
CA ASP A 5 0.46 9.25 13.14
C ASP A 5 0.26 9.87 11.73
N TRP A 6 1.20 9.68 10.79
CA TRP A 6 1.21 10.32 9.47
C TRP A 6 0.04 9.93 8.58
N LEU A 7 -0.24 8.64 8.45
CA LEU A 7 -1.34 8.17 7.60
C LEU A 7 -2.69 8.69 8.10
N ARG A 8 -2.91 8.65 9.42
CA ARG A 8 -4.13 9.18 10.04
C ARG A 8 -4.30 10.68 9.81
N TYR A 9 -3.22 11.45 9.85
CA TYR A 9 -3.27 12.88 9.54
C TYR A 9 -3.55 13.12 8.05
N TYR A 10 -2.89 12.37 7.17
CA TYR A 10 -3.09 12.46 5.73
C TYR A 10 -4.55 12.17 5.33
N ALA A 11 -5.15 11.14 5.92
CA ALA A 11 -6.52 10.72 5.65
C ALA A 11 -7.60 11.73 6.11
N GLN A 12 -7.22 12.79 6.83
CA GLN A 12 -8.14 13.91 7.12
C GLN A 12 -8.28 14.88 5.95
N LYS A 13 -7.39 14.80 4.96
CA LYS A 13 -7.32 15.74 3.83
C LYS A 13 -7.58 15.07 2.48
N PHE A 14 -7.24 13.80 2.36
CA PHE A 14 -7.40 13.02 1.14
C PHE A 14 -8.16 11.72 1.44
N ASN A 15 -8.77 11.14 0.43
CA ASN A 15 -9.56 9.90 0.51
C ASN A 15 -8.84 8.68 -0.08
N SER A 16 -7.61 8.84 -0.59
CA SER A 16 -6.83 7.72 -1.12
C SER A 16 -5.33 7.97 -1.08
N VAL A 17 -4.55 6.89 -1.11
CA VAL A 17 -3.08 6.95 -1.24
C VAL A 17 -2.53 5.75 -2.02
N GLU A 18 -1.41 5.95 -2.71
CA GLU A 18 -0.66 4.86 -3.34
C GLU A 18 0.45 4.33 -2.42
N ILE A 19 0.50 3.02 -2.25
CA ILE A 19 1.55 2.29 -1.54
C ILE A 19 2.56 1.76 -2.56
N ASN A 20 3.75 2.34 -2.57
CA ASN A 20 4.86 1.95 -3.45
C ASN A 20 5.88 1.01 -2.79
N SER A 21 5.89 0.89 -1.46
CA SER A 21 6.85 0.04 -0.74
C SER A 21 6.74 -1.43 -1.14
N THR A 22 5.53 -1.88 -1.51
CA THR A 22 5.22 -3.23 -1.98
C THR A 22 5.96 -3.62 -3.25
N TYR A 23 6.45 -2.66 -4.02
CA TYR A 23 7.33 -2.91 -5.16
C TYR A 23 8.64 -3.58 -4.73
N TYR A 24 9.19 -3.20 -3.56
CA TYR A 24 10.48 -3.68 -3.05
C TYR A 24 10.35 -4.86 -2.09
N GLY A 25 9.20 -5.03 -1.43
CA GLY A 25 8.96 -6.16 -0.54
C GLY A 25 7.49 -6.29 -0.16
N ILE A 26 7.02 -7.53 -0.02
CA ILE A 26 5.63 -7.82 0.32
C ILE A 26 5.30 -7.24 1.71
N LEU A 27 4.18 -6.52 1.79
CA LEU A 27 3.68 -5.96 3.03
C LEU A 27 3.24 -7.10 3.96
N LYS A 28 3.64 -7.06 5.23
CA LYS A 28 3.15 -8.00 6.23
C LYS A 28 1.65 -7.76 6.49
N SER A 29 0.91 -8.83 6.77
CA SER A 29 -0.52 -8.76 7.07
C SER A 29 -0.84 -7.79 8.20
N GLU A 30 -0.06 -7.81 9.27
CA GLU A 30 -0.27 -6.93 10.44
C GLU A 30 -0.09 -5.45 10.08
N THR A 31 0.83 -5.17 9.15
CA THR A 31 1.05 -3.78 8.68
C THR A 31 -0.11 -3.34 7.80
N ALA A 32 -0.62 -4.21 6.93
CA ALA A 32 -1.80 -3.91 6.11
C ALA A 32 -3.03 -3.62 6.98
N THR A 33 -3.28 -4.44 8.00
CA THR A 33 -4.37 -4.24 8.96
C THR A 33 -4.19 -2.92 9.71
N ALA A 34 -3.01 -2.63 10.25
CA ALA A 34 -2.76 -1.38 10.96
C ALA A 34 -2.93 -0.13 10.07
N MET A 35 -2.64 -0.23 8.77
CA MET A 35 -2.89 0.86 7.81
C MET A 35 -4.38 1.06 7.55
N ALA A 36 -5.14 -0.03 7.40
CA ALA A 36 -6.59 0.02 7.24
C ALA A 36 -7.28 0.61 8.47
N ASP A 37 -6.87 0.22 9.68
CA ASP A 37 -7.41 0.75 10.94
C ASP A 37 -7.07 2.24 11.19
N ALA A 38 -6.05 2.77 10.51
CA ALA A 38 -5.59 4.13 10.68
C ALA A 38 -6.36 5.17 9.84
N VAL A 39 -7.21 4.73 8.91
CA VAL A 39 -7.95 5.58 7.97
C VAL A 39 -9.47 5.45 8.16
N PRO A 40 -10.27 6.46 7.76
CA PRO A 40 -11.72 6.35 7.82
C PRO A 40 -12.29 5.33 6.82
N ASP A 41 -13.52 4.88 7.08
CA ASP A 41 -14.29 4.08 6.14
C ASP A 41 -14.39 4.77 4.76
N GLY A 42 -14.28 3.99 3.69
CA GLY A 42 -14.30 4.49 2.31
C GLY A 42 -12.97 5.05 1.81
N PHE A 43 -11.93 5.12 2.65
CA PHE A 43 -10.58 5.45 2.19
C PHE A 43 -10.01 4.33 1.31
N SER A 44 -9.42 4.70 0.16
CA SER A 44 -8.95 3.74 -0.84
C SER A 44 -7.42 3.65 -0.91
N PHE A 45 -6.88 2.45 -1.08
CA PHE A 45 -5.45 2.24 -1.30
C PHE A 45 -5.20 1.73 -2.72
N SER A 46 -4.32 2.41 -3.45
CA SER A 46 -3.70 1.85 -4.66
C SER A 46 -2.42 1.13 -4.23
N VAL A 47 -2.30 -0.17 -4.50
CA VAL A 47 -1.13 -0.95 -4.07
C VAL A 47 -0.33 -1.35 -5.30
N LYS A 48 0.94 -0.92 -5.35
CA LYS A 48 1.83 -1.30 -6.43
C LYS A 48 2.21 -2.78 -6.32
N LEU A 49 2.08 -3.51 -7.40
CA LEU A 49 2.47 -4.92 -7.43
C LEU A 49 3.98 -5.08 -7.22
N TYR A 50 4.37 -6.23 -6.66
CA TYR A 50 5.76 -6.56 -6.39
C TYR A 50 6.59 -6.61 -7.67
N LEU A 51 7.86 -6.21 -7.59
CA LEU A 51 8.78 -6.14 -8.74
C LEU A 51 8.77 -7.42 -9.58
N SER A 52 8.80 -8.61 -8.96
CA SER A 52 8.83 -9.87 -9.70
C SER A 52 7.57 -10.11 -10.53
N MET A 53 6.43 -9.54 -10.12
CA MET A 53 5.15 -9.68 -10.83
C MET A 53 5.06 -8.77 -12.04
N THR A 54 5.78 -7.65 -12.04
CA THR A 54 5.63 -6.60 -13.07
C THR A 54 6.84 -6.45 -13.98
N HIS A 55 8.05 -6.68 -13.46
CA HIS A 55 9.32 -6.42 -14.15
C HIS A 55 10.19 -7.67 -14.29
N SER A 56 9.67 -8.87 -13.94
CA SER A 56 10.36 -10.09 -14.35
C SER A 56 10.30 -10.23 -15.86
N ARG A 57 11.37 -10.74 -16.48
CA ARG A 57 11.44 -10.93 -17.94
C ARG A 57 10.30 -11.81 -18.50
N ASN A 58 9.57 -12.52 -17.64
CA ASN A 58 8.45 -13.38 -17.96
C ASN A 58 7.08 -12.83 -17.49
N SER A 59 6.98 -11.59 -16.97
CA SER A 59 5.76 -11.01 -16.35
C SER A 59 4.55 -10.80 -17.29
N GLY A 60 4.55 -11.41 -18.47
CA GLY A 60 3.43 -11.45 -19.41
C GLY A 60 3.33 -12.74 -20.23
N LYS A 61 4.16 -13.75 -19.95
CA LYS A 61 3.98 -15.09 -20.52
C LYS A 61 3.10 -15.87 -19.56
N GLY A 62 1.81 -15.93 -19.87
CA GLY A 62 0.95 -16.98 -19.31
C GLY A 62 1.57 -18.33 -19.65
N GLU A 63 1.54 -19.24 -18.67
CA GLU A 63 1.56 -20.68 -18.96
C GLU A 63 0.33 -21.06 -19.80
#